data_AF-A0A699QM34-F1
#
_entry.id   AF-A0A699QM34-F1
#
_cell.length_a   1.000
_cell.length_b   1.000
_cell.length_c   1.000
_cell.angle_alpha   90.00
_cell.angle_beta   90.00
_cell.angle_gamma   90.00
#
_symmetry.space_group_name_H-M   'P 1'
#
loop_
_entity.id
_entity.type
_entity.pdbx_description
1 polymer ?
#
loop_
_entity_poly.entity_id
_entity_poly.type
_entity_poly.pdbx_seq_one_letter_code
_entity_poly.pdbx_strand_id
1 'polypeptide(L)' 'LPPHLEYAFLGNNGEWPVIIVKDLSFKEKTDLINVLKTRKKAIAWKLTDIKGIDPEFCSHKILLEEEHSPKVQS' A
#
# COMPACT_ATOMS: atom_id res chain seq x y z
N LEU A 1 -6.42 -9.72 -2.96
CA LEU A 1 -5.02 -9.98 -2.54
C LEU A 1 -4.69 -11.43 -2.85
N PRO A 2 -3.44 -11.75 -3.27
CA PRO A 2 -2.97 -13.12 -3.30
C PRO A 2 -3.30 -13.86 -1.98
N PRO A 3 -3.61 -15.17 -1.99
CA PRO A 3 -4.13 -15.88 -0.81
C PRO A 3 -3.25 -15.83 0.43
N HIS A 4 -1.94 -15.66 0.24
CA HIS A 4 -0.92 -15.59 1.29
C HIS A 4 -0.76 -14.17 1.88
N LEU A 5 -1.52 -13.18 1.41
CA LEU A 5 -1.46 -11.79 1.85
C LEU A 5 -2.79 -11.31 2.43
N GLU A 6 -2.70 -10.45 3.43
CA GLU A 6 -3.86 -9.80 4.06
C GLU A 6 -3.58 -8.32 4.37
N TYR A 7 -4.66 -7.57 4.61
CA TYR A 7 -4.55 -6.18 5.07
C TYR A 7 -4.37 -6.12 6.59
N ALA A 8 -3.49 -5.24 7.02
CA ALA A 8 -3.41 -4.73 8.38
C ALA A 8 -3.47 -3.20 8.36
N PHE A 9 -3.81 -2.57 9.48
CA PHE A 9 -4.03 -1.13 9.54
C PHE A 9 -3.15 -0.51 10.62
N LEU A 10 -2.45 0.58 10.26
CA LEU A 10 -1.57 1.29 11.20
C LEU A 10 -2.29 2.41 11.95
N GLY A 11 -3.45 2.88 11.47
CA GLY A 11 -4.28 3.88 12.15
C GLY A 11 -5.58 3.33 12.72
N ASN A 12 -6.37 4.25 13.29
CA ASN A 12 -7.71 3.94 13.75
C ASN A 12 -8.67 3.89 12.54
N ASN A 13 -9.82 3.23 12.70
CA ASN A 13 -10.92 3.25 11.73
C ASN A 13 -10.54 2.84 10.29
N GLY A 14 -9.54 1.95 10.12
CA GLY A 14 -9.14 1.45 8.80
C GLY A 14 -8.20 2.37 8.02
N GLU A 15 -7.63 3.40 8.65
CA GLU A 15 -6.63 4.24 8.00
C GLU A 15 -5.26 3.55 7.89
N TRP A 16 -4.49 3.95 6.87
CA TRP A 16 -3.09 3.52 6.64
C TRP A 16 -2.96 2.00 6.45
N PRO A 17 -3.59 1.45 5.39
CA PRO A 17 -3.55 0.02 5.11
C PRO A 17 -2.14 -0.41 4.69
N VAL A 18 -1.66 -1.50 5.26
CA VAL A 18 -0.46 -2.21 4.82
C VAL A 18 -0.83 -3.63 4.43
N ILE A 19 -0.11 -4.18 3.46
CA ILE A 19 -0.27 -5.57 3.05
C ILE A 19 0.82 -6.39 3.74
N ILE A 20 0.43 -7.42 4.47
CA ILE A 20 1.34 -8.31 5.20
C ILE A 20 1.09 -9.77 4.82
N VAL A 21 2.04 -10.64 5.15
CA VAL A 21 1.88 -12.10 5.00
C VAL A 21 0.86 -12.61 6.01
N LYS A 22 -0.12 -13.35 5.52
CA LYS A 22 -1.22 -13.91 6.32
C LYS A 22 -0.74 -14.97 7.31
N ASP A 23 0.29 -15.72 6.94
CA ASP A 23 0.78 -16.88 7.69
C ASP A 23 1.73 -16.53 8.86
N LEU A 24 1.90 -15.24 9.15
CA LEU A 24 2.64 -14.78 10.34
C LEU A 24 1.90 -15.20 11.62
N SER A 25 2.66 -15.57 12.66
CA SER A 25 2.09 -15.78 13.98
C SER A 25 1.52 -14.47 14.54
N PHE A 26 0.58 -14.57 15.48
CA PHE A 26 -0.03 -13.39 16.12
C PHE A 26 1.02 -12.44 16.73
N LYS A 27 2.07 -13.00 17.34
CA LYS A 27 3.17 -12.22 17.93
C LYS A 27 3.96 -11.48 16.84
N GLU A 28 4.34 -12.17 15.77
CA GLU A 28 5.06 -11.53 14.65
C GLU A 28 4.24 -10.43 13.99
N LYS A 29 2.93 -10.64 13.79
CA LYS A 29 2.03 -9.60 13.26
C LYS A 29 2.01 -8.38 14.18
N THR A 30 1.88 -8.58 15.48
CA THR A 30 1.85 -7.50 16.47
C THR A 30 3.17 -6.72 16.49
N ASP A 31 4.30 -7.44 16.54
CA ASP A 31 5.63 -6.85 16.55
C ASP A 31 5.88 -6.05 15.25
N LEU A 32 5.51 -6.61 14.09
CA LEU A 32 5.60 -5.95 12.79
C LEU A 32 4.77 -4.67 12.74
N ILE A 33 3.49 -4.74 13.14
CA ILE A 33 2.59 -3.58 13.14
C ILE A 33 3.14 -2.48 14.05
N ASN A 34 3.71 -2.81 15.20
CA ASN A 34 4.31 -1.83 16.11
C ASN A 34 5.52 -1.14 15.49
N VAL A 35 6.41 -1.89 14.84
CA VAL A 35 7.55 -1.31 14.09
C VAL A 35 7.06 -0.41 12.96
N LEU A 36 6.04 -0.82 12.20
CA LEU A 36 5.48 -0.01 11.11
C LEU A 36 4.79 1.26 11.64
N LYS A 37 4.08 1.20 12.76
CA LYS A 37 3.48 2.37 13.43
C LYS A 37 4.54 3.38 13.86
N THR A 38 5.65 2.93 14.44
CA THR A 38 6.76 3.84 14.83
C THR A 38 7.49 4.44 13.63
N ARG A 39 7.53 3.73 12.49
CA ARG A 39 8.19 4.16 11.24
C ARG A 39 7.24 4.70 10.18
N LYS A 40 6.01 5.07 10.56
CA LYS A 40 4.96 5.50 9.62
C LYS A 40 5.38 6.66 8.70
N LYS A 41 6.25 7.56 9.17
CA LYS A 41 6.78 8.70 8.39
C LYS A 41 7.73 8.29 7.25
N ALA A 42 8.28 7.08 7.30
CA ALA A 42 9.15 6.55 6.25
C ALA A 42 8.34 5.85 5.13
N ILE A 43 7.06 5.56 5.37
CA ILE A 43 6.17 4.95 4.40
C ILE A 43 5.51 6.08 3.62
N ALA A 44 5.75 6.14 2.31
CA ALA A 44 5.06 7.05 1.43
C ALA A 44 3.65 6.50 1.13
N TRP A 45 2.62 7.26 1.47
CA TRP A 45 1.22 6.88 1.26
C TRP A 45 0.62 7.51 0.02
N LYS A 46 1.15 8.68 -0.34
CA LYS A 46 0.88 9.41 -1.57
C LYS A 46 2.17 9.52 -2.36
N LEU A 47 2.04 9.69 -3.67
CA LEU A 47 3.16 9.95 -4.57
C LEU A 47 3.97 11.18 -4.11
N THR A 48 3.28 12.20 -3.59
CA THR A 48 3.87 13.42 -3.02
C THR A 48 4.76 13.18 -1.80
N ASP A 49 4.60 12.04 -1.11
CA ASP A 49 5.39 11.70 0.07
C ASP A 49 6.75 11.09 -0.33
N ILE A 50 6.93 10.68 -1.60
CA ILE A 50 8.17 10.09 -2.09
C ILE A 50 9.14 11.22 -2.46
N LYS A 51 10.09 11.50 -1.57
CA LYS A 51 11.14 12.50 -1.83
C LYS A 51 11.95 12.14 -3.07
N GLY A 52 12.12 13.12 -3.97
CA GLY A 52 12.91 12.97 -5.20
C GLY A 52 12.12 12.40 -6.38
N ILE A 53 10.85 12.03 -6.20
CA ILE A 53 9.93 11.80 -7.31
C ILE A 53 9.11 13.07 -7.49
N ASP A 54 9.28 13.72 -8.64
CA ASP A 54 8.38 14.78 -9.06
C ASP A 54 7.07 14.16 -9.55
N PRO A 55 5.91 14.49 -8.94
CA PRO A 55 4.61 14.06 -9.42
C PRO A 55 4.35 14.35 -10.90
N GLU A 56 4.95 15.42 -11.45
CA GLU A 56 4.85 15.77 -12.86
C GLU A 56 5.65 14.84 -13.77
N PHE A 57 6.75 14.23 -13.28
CA PHE A 57 7.53 13.25 -14.03
C PHE A 57 6.97 11.83 -13.96
N CYS A 58 6.24 11.49 -12.88
CA CYS A 58 5.46 10.25 -12.79
C CYS A 58 4.08 10.36 -13.49
N SER A 59 4.02 11.13 -14.58
CA SER A 59 2.84 11.36 -15.41
C SER A 59 2.71 10.34 -16.54
N HIS A 60 3.31 9.15 -16.42
CA HIS A 60 2.79 7.96 -17.11
C HIS A 60 1.43 7.57 -16.50
N LYS A 61 0.47 8.50 -16.57
CA LYS A 61 -0.95 8.28 -16.37
C LYS A 61 -1.39 7.41 -17.54
N ILE A 62 -1.67 6.15 -17.26
CA ILE A 62 -2.57 5.39 -18.12
C ILE A 62 -3.93 6.10 -17.98
N LEU A 63 -4.26 6.93 -18.96
CA LEU A 63 -5.59 7.52 -19.07
C LEU A 63 -6.54 6.38 -19.39
N LEU A 64 -7.32 5.94 -18.41
CA LEU A 64 -8.51 5.12 -18.68
C LEU A 64 -9.59 6.09 -19.15
N GLU A 65 -10.05 5.95 -20.40
CA GLU A 65 -11.31 6.54 -20.84
C GLU A 65 -12.45 6.00 -19.96
N GLU A 66 -13.47 6.82 -19.64
CA GLU A 66 -14.54 6.50 -18.68
C GLU A 66 -15.31 5.21 -19.00
N GLU A 67 -15.19 4.68 -20.23
CA GLU A 67 -15.87 3.46 -20.68
C GLU A 67 -14.94 2.26 -20.88
N HIS A 68 -13.65 2.36 -20.56
CA HIS A 68 -12.70 1.27 -20.80
C HIS A 68 -12.60 0.31 -19.60
N SER A 69 -13.05 -0.94 -19.80
CA SER A 69 -12.82 -2.02 -18.85
C SER A 69 -11.38 -2.54 -18.94
N PRO A 70 -10.70 -2.80 -17.81
CA PRO A 70 -9.34 -3.34 -17.83
C PRO A 70 -9.35 -4.72 -18.48
N LYS A 71 -8.71 -4.82 -19.66
CA LYS A 71 -8.53 -6.10 -20.35
C LYS A 71 -7.18 -6.69 -19.95
N VAL A 72 -7.21 -7.89 -19.36
CA VAL A 72 -6.01 -8.71 -19.25
C VAL A 72 -5.75 -9.26 -20.66
N GLN A 73 -4.58 -8.98 -21.24
CA GLN A 73 -4.13 -9.74 -22.41
C GLN A 73 -3.59 -11.08 -21.89
N SER A 74 -4.12 -12.18 -22.43
CA SER A 74 -3.59 -13.53 -22.24
C SER A 74 -2.36 -13.77 -23.11
#